data_AF-A0A0N0NQA5-F1
#
_entry.id   AF-A0A0N0NQA5-F1
#
_cell.length_a   1.000
_cell.length_b   1.000
_cell.length_c   1.000
_cell.angle_alpha   90.00
_cell.angle_beta   90.00
_cell.angle_gamma   90.00
#
_symmetry.space_group_name_H-M   'P 1'
#
loop_
_entity.id
_entity.type
_entity.pdbx_description
1 polymer ?
#
loop_
_entity_poly.entity_id
_entity_poly.type
_entity_poly.pdbx_seq_one_letter_code
_entity_poly.pdbx_strand_id
1 'polypeptide(L)'
;MTSSMTGSNALDATCIMCPRMGHLLCKGCGDARYCSGECQTLDWSKVHKTLCATFAANSDRNRPSKDHRRALFFSGGSSPPRFQWVRVYSCVDSRGPNEDFFSLMEFGTNEKDSCSQDYNEVQGRSQARVKGEALHWFKKMNPKAEDTYNVGLRNFTRSGAYWQDFRGPIFVLRAATNDQRQVRHLDMTMRDARGAADWLGQTYRDGYDQKHLRNVTVLGTIVAATGSVQTGAKKWQDVVLNGCDGIWNNSGSGIANLLGIPILGRVDALCFSDEANAKMRNDTAALLFRDVVSDCVLPQAQSPPPFAVYKRPDIDREGIVVDGPTIRQLTVGATGFGSSLLKYSTNTTGDAYLVRADGKPFPSQHAEALCGFIKDKVEPKLQAAISDAKEGMAVAERESILKYICRANFEEYYGELREAKIKDGDVSWSAIPNPYEIKSSDMRARVGEVWAEQKAKGFEQSSEKMARQERGMFTQADFKEAFKSLGGTL
;
A
#
# COMPACT_ATOMS: atom_id res chain seq x y z
N MET A 1 3.95 17.95 -40.85
CA MET A 1 3.17 17.88 -39.60
C MET A 1 3.00 16.41 -39.23
N THR A 2 4.04 15.83 -38.64
CA THR A 2 4.01 14.49 -38.05
C THR A 2 3.28 14.61 -36.71
N SER A 3 2.02 14.17 -36.68
CA SER A 3 1.26 14.06 -35.45
C SER A 3 1.99 13.09 -34.53
N SER A 4 2.66 13.65 -33.53
CA SER A 4 3.23 12.90 -32.43
C SER A 4 2.09 12.12 -31.79
N MET A 5 2.14 10.80 -31.89
CA MET A 5 1.34 9.92 -31.03
C MET A 5 1.86 10.09 -29.59
N THR A 6 1.55 11.23 -28.98
CA THR A 6 1.83 11.53 -27.58
C THR A 6 0.94 10.64 -26.73
N GLY A 7 1.52 9.52 -26.30
CA GLY A 7 1.21 8.85 -25.05
C GLY A 7 -0.18 8.22 -24.99
N SER A 8 -0.32 7.03 -25.57
CA SER A 8 -1.06 5.98 -24.85
C SER A 8 -0.50 5.97 -23.42
N ASN A 9 -1.30 6.37 -22.42
CA ASN A 9 -0.87 6.47 -21.02
C ASN A 9 -0.08 5.21 -20.65
N ALA A 10 1.23 5.35 -20.43
CA ALA A 10 2.12 4.21 -20.16
C ALA A 10 1.57 3.31 -19.04
N LEU A 11 0.88 3.93 -18.06
CA LEU A 11 0.19 3.25 -16.99
C LEU A 11 -0.88 2.26 -17.48
N ASP A 12 -1.71 2.62 -18.45
CA ASP A 12 -2.79 1.76 -18.95
C ASP A 12 -2.26 0.52 -19.68
N ALA A 13 -1.05 0.58 -20.24
CA ALA A 13 -0.39 -0.55 -20.89
C ALA A 13 0.24 -1.56 -19.90
N THR A 14 0.35 -1.21 -18.61
CA THR A 14 0.90 -2.12 -17.59
C THR A 14 -0.11 -3.15 -17.09
N CYS A 15 0.36 -4.15 -16.37
CA CYS A 15 -0.48 -5.04 -15.58
C CYS A 15 -1.21 -4.25 -14.48
N ILE A 16 -2.49 -4.53 -14.22
CA ILE A 16 -3.22 -3.89 -13.12
C ILE A 16 -2.76 -4.36 -11.74
N MET A 17 -2.02 -5.49 -11.67
CA MET A 17 -1.52 -6.08 -10.43
C MET A 17 -0.07 -5.77 -10.10
N CYS A 18 0.75 -5.40 -11.10
CA CYS A 18 2.18 -5.15 -10.91
C CYS A 18 2.75 -4.19 -11.98
N PRO A 19 4.00 -3.73 -11.84
CA PRO A 19 4.62 -2.77 -12.78
C PRO A 19 4.99 -3.32 -14.17
N ARG A 20 4.89 -4.64 -14.41
CA ARG A 20 5.21 -5.26 -15.71
C ARG A 20 4.23 -4.84 -16.80
N MET A 21 4.66 -4.90 -18.06
CA MET A 21 3.78 -4.70 -19.22
C MET A 21 2.66 -5.75 -19.29
N GLY A 22 1.43 -5.29 -19.54
CA GLY A 22 0.23 -6.11 -19.58
C GLY A 22 -0.16 -6.49 -21.01
N HIS A 23 0.14 -7.72 -21.43
CA HIS A 23 -0.18 -8.23 -22.76
C HIS A 23 -1.45 -9.09 -22.81
N LEU A 24 -1.96 -9.55 -21.66
CA LEU A 24 -3.18 -10.34 -21.56
C LEU A 24 -4.37 -9.44 -21.19
N LEU A 25 -5.31 -9.26 -22.10
CA LEU A 25 -6.57 -8.59 -21.84
C LEU A 25 -7.60 -9.58 -21.30
N CYS A 26 -8.37 -9.18 -20.30
CA CYS A 26 -9.51 -9.96 -19.85
C CYS A 26 -10.56 -10.05 -20.96
N LYS A 27 -10.89 -11.28 -21.38
CA LYS A 27 -11.89 -11.52 -22.44
C LYS A 27 -13.32 -11.11 -22.06
N GLY A 28 -13.62 -11.01 -20.76
CA GLY A 28 -14.95 -10.64 -20.27
C GLY A 28 -15.21 -9.14 -20.32
N CYS A 29 -14.38 -8.35 -19.62
CA CYS A 29 -14.57 -6.90 -19.55
C CYS A 29 -13.83 -6.10 -20.64
N GLY A 30 -12.82 -6.69 -21.29
CA GLY A 30 -12.00 -6.03 -22.32
C GLY A 30 -11.09 -4.90 -21.82
N ASP A 31 -11.06 -4.64 -20.50
CA ASP A 31 -10.38 -3.47 -19.92
C ASP A 31 -9.16 -3.83 -19.06
N ALA A 32 -9.29 -4.82 -18.17
CA ALA A 32 -8.17 -5.22 -17.32
C ALA A 32 -7.05 -5.89 -18.14
N ARG A 33 -5.81 -5.42 -17.92
CA ARG A 33 -4.58 -5.99 -18.50
C ARG A 33 -3.73 -6.69 -17.46
N TYR A 34 -3.14 -7.82 -17.84
CA TYR A 34 -2.26 -8.62 -17.01
C TYR A 34 -0.97 -8.98 -17.75
N CYS A 35 0.12 -9.12 -17.00
CA CYS A 35 1.39 -9.63 -17.53
C CYS A 35 1.45 -11.17 -17.58
N SER A 36 0.53 -11.88 -16.92
CA SER A 36 0.50 -13.35 -16.86
C SER A 36 -0.87 -13.85 -16.40
N GLY A 37 -1.16 -15.14 -16.64
CA GLY A 37 -2.36 -15.80 -16.12
C GLY A 37 -2.38 -15.89 -14.59
N GLU A 38 -1.21 -15.88 -13.95
CA GLU A 38 -1.10 -15.84 -12.48
C GLU A 38 -1.59 -14.51 -11.91
N CYS A 39 -1.17 -13.37 -12.47
CA CYS A 39 -1.68 -12.07 -12.05
C CYS A 39 -3.20 -11.96 -12.28
N GLN A 40 -3.70 -12.49 -13.39
CA GLN A 40 -5.13 -12.55 -13.66
C GLN A 40 -5.87 -13.38 -12.60
N THR A 41 -5.37 -14.58 -12.28
CA THR A 41 -5.98 -15.48 -11.29
C THR A 41 -5.99 -14.86 -9.89
N LEU A 42 -4.88 -14.21 -9.52
CA LEU A 42 -4.76 -13.51 -8.25
C LEU A 42 -5.82 -12.40 -8.12
N ASP A 43 -5.99 -11.57 -9.15
CA ASP A 43 -7.01 -10.52 -9.14
C ASP A 43 -8.44 -11.08 -9.21
N TRP A 44 -8.63 -12.14 -10.01
CA TRP A 44 -9.90 -12.86 -10.19
C TRP A 44 -10.47 -13.35 -8.88
N SER A 45 -9.65 -13.99 -8.05
CA SER A 45 -10.09 -14.62 -6.81
C SER A 45 -10.64 -13.63 -5.76
N LYS A 46 -10.34 -12.33 -5.87
CA LYS A 46 -10.68 -11.32 -4.85
C LYS A 46 -11.56 -10.20 -5.37
N VAL A 47 -11.18 -9.55 -6.48
CA VAL A 47 -11.77 -8.28 -6.91
C VAL A 47 -12.45 -8.43 -8.26
N HIS A 48 -11.72 -8.95 -9.23
CA HIS A 48 -12.12 -8.86 -10.63
C HIS A 48 -13.40 -9.65 -10.91
N LYS A 49 -13.55 -10.86 -10.34
CA LYS A 49 -14.73 -11.72 -10.58
C LYS A 49 -16.04 -11.00 -10.26
N THR A 50 -16.05 -10.24 -9.16
CA THR A 50 -17.24 -9.51 -8.68
C THR A 50 -17.63 -8.38 -9.62
N LEU A 51 -16.66 -7.74 -10.26
CA LEU A 51 -16.88 -6.54 -11.06
C LEU A 51 -16.95 -6.78 -12.57
N CYS A 52 -16.30 -7.82 -13.09
CA CYS A 52 -16.08 -8.04 -14.52
C CYS A 52 -17.39 -7.97 -15.33
N ALA A 53 -18.42 -8.69 -14.89
CA ALA A 53 -19.72 -8.68 -15.55
C ALA A 53 -20.40 -7.30 -15.50
N THR A 54 -20.36 -6.64 -14.34
CA THR A 54 -20.95 -5.31 -14.17
C THR A 54 -20.21 -4.25 -14.99
N PHE A 55 -18.88 -4.37 -15.16
CA PHE A 55 -18.10 -3.49 -16.00
C PHE A 55 -18.50 -3.65 -17.47
N ALA A 56 -18.57 -4.89 -17.96
CA ALA A 56 -18.99 -5.18 -19.34
C ALA A 56 -20.41 -4.65 -19.62
N ALA A 57 -21.33 -4.81 -18.66
CA ALA A 57 -22.68 -4.27 -18.74
C ALA A 57 -22.72 -2.73 -18.70
N ASN A 58 -21.72 -2.08 -18.12
CA ASN A 58 -21.56 -0.62 -18.11
C ASN A 58 -20.53 -0.16 -19.17
N SER A 59 -20.58 -0.76 -20.37
CA SER A 59 -19.83 -0.27 -21.52
C SER A 59 -20.34 1.10 -21.99
N ASP A 60 -19.52 1.83 -22.76
CA ASP A 60 -19.89 3.16 -23.27
C ASP A 60 -21.14 3.17 -24.13
N ARG A 61 -21.49 2.03 -24.76
CA ARG A 61 -22.73 1.87 -25.52
C ARG A 61 -23.99 1.99 -24.65
N ASN A 62 -23.86 1.71 -23.36
CA ASN A 62 -24.95 1.75 -22.39
C ASN A 62 -24.93 3.03 -21.55
N ARG A 63 -24.10 4.02 -21.92
CA ARG A 63 -24.02 5.30 -21.22
C ARG A 63 -25.33 6.09 -21.44
N PRO A 64 -26.07 6.46 -20.39
CA PRO A 64 -27.37 7.12 -20.56
C PRO A 64 -27.28 8.52 -21.21
N SER A 65 -26.27 9.30 -20.84
CA SER A 65 -26.00 10.61 -21.46
C SER A 65 -24.53 11.01 -21.32
N LYS A 66 -24.12 12.07 -22.01
CA LYS A 66 -22.79 12.68 -21.86
C LYS A 66 -22.49 13.19 -20.45
N ASP A 67 -23.52 13.38 -19.62
CA ASP A 67 -23.41 13.85 -18.25
C ASP A 67 -23.37 12.68 -17.25
N HIS A 68 -23.21 11.44 -17.72
CA HIS A 68 -22.98 10.30 -16.85
C HIS A 68 -21.49 9.94 -16.82
N ARG A 69 -21.03 9.50 -15.65
CA ARG A 69 -19.70 8.94 -15.43
C ARG A 69 -19.82 7.54 -14.84
N ARG A 70 -18.97 6.63 -15.28
CA ARG A 70 -18.93 5.28 -14.71
C ARG A 70 -18.24 5.33 -13.35
N ALA A 71 -19.00 5.00 -12.31
CA ALA A 71 -18.55 4.95 -10.93
C ALA A 71 -18.50 3.50 -10.42
N LEU A 72 -17.71 3.26 -9.37
CA LEU A 72 -17.78 2.05 -8.57
C LEU A 72 -18.69 2.32 -7.37
N PHE A 73 -19.77 1.55 -7.27
CA PHE A 73 -20.79 1.74 -6.25
C PHE A 73 -20.86 0.57 -5.27
N PHE A 74 -20.91 0.91 -3.99
CA PHE A 74 -21.20 -0.02 -2.90
C PHE A 74 -22.52 0.42 -2.26
N SER A 75 -23.58 -0.37 -2.37
CA SER A 75 -24.90 0.04 -1.87
C SER A 75 -25.07 -0.02 -0.35
N GLY A 76 -24.09 -0.52 0.40
CA GLY A 76 -24.24 -0.88 1.81
C GLY A 76 -24.73 -2.33 1.99
N GLY A 77 -24.72 -2.79 3.23
CA GLY A 77 -25.11 -4.15 3.60
C GLY A 77 -24.18 -5.22 3.02
N SER A 78 -24.75 -6.37 2.65
CA SER A 78 -24.03 -7.52 2.09
C SER A 78 -23.91 -7.51 0.56
N SER A 79 -24.46 -6.49 -0.11
CA SER A 79 -24.47 -6.43 -1.57
C SER A 79 -23.06 -6.29 -2.15
N PRO A 80 -22.71 -7.00 -3.24
CA PRO A 80 -21.42 -6.84 -3.87
C PRO A 80 -21.29 -5.46 -4.53
N PRO A 81 -20.07 -4.92 -4.64
CA PRO A 81 -19.84 -3.73 -5.43
C PRO A 81 -20.14 -3.96 -6.91
N ARG A 82 -20.47 -2.88 -7.61
CA ARG A 82 -20.76 -2.91 -9.05
C ARG A 82 -20.38 -1.60 -9.72
N PHE A 83 -20.17 -1.65 -11.03
CA PHE A 83 -20.15 -0.43 -11.83
C PHE A 83 -21.56 0.10 -12.06
N GLN A 84 -21.70 1.43 -12.03
CA GLN A 84 -22.95 2.13 -12.27
C GLN A 84 -22.67 3.47 -12.95
N TRP A 85 -23.53 3.86 -13.89
CA TRP A 85 -23.55 5.21 -14.45
C TRP A 85 -24.18 6.18 -13.46
N VAL A 86 -23.43 7.19 -13.06
CA VAL A 86 -23.88 8.25 -12.15
C VAL A 86 -23.96 9.55 -12.92
N ARG A 87 -25.09 10.26 -12.80
CA ARG A 87 -25.25 11.58 -13.40
C ARG A 87 -24.44 12.60 -12.62
N VAL A 88 -23.56 13.31 -13.32
CA VAL A 88 -22.83 14.47 -12.82
C VAL A 88 -23.43 15.76 -13.36
N TYR A 89 -23.24 16.86 -12.65
CA TYR A 89 -23.62 18.20 -13.05
C TYR A 89 -22.52 19.19 -12.73
N SER A 90 -22.46 20.29 -13.47
CA SER A 90 -21.56 21.39 -13.18
C SER A 90 -22.13 22.24 -12.04
N CYS A 91 -21.39 22.38 -10.94
CA CYS A 91 -21.63 23.38 -9.92
C CYS A 91 -20.57 24.47 -10.03
N VAL A 92 -20.93 25.72 -9.76
CA VAL A 92 -19.97 26.83 -9.74
C VAL A 92 -19.73 27.20 -8.29
N ASP A 93 -18.48 27.07 -7.84
CA ASP A 93 -18.02 27.58 -6.55
C ASP A 93 -17.06 28.75 -6.75
N SER A 94 -16.42 29.22 -5.68
CA SER A 94 -15.42 30.30 -5.73
C SER A 94 -14.19 30.00 -6.60
N ARG A 95 -13.98 28.73 -6.98
CA ARG A 95 -12.87 28.26 -7.84
C ARG A 95 -13.31 28.02 -9.29
N GLY A 96 -14.60 28.20 -9.59
CA GLY A 96 -15.19 28.04 -10.92
C GLY A 96 -16.02 26.76 -11.06
N PRO A 97 -16.25 26.28 -12.30
CA PRO A 97 -17.09 25.11 -12.55
C PRO A 97 -16.38 23.82 -12.10
N ASN A 98 -16.99 23.09 -11.16
CA ASN A 98 -16.64 21.74 -10.77
C ASN A 98 -17.75 20.77 -11.20
N GLU A 99 -17.42 19.51 -11.48
CA GLU A 99 -18.42 18.45 -11.60
C GLU A 99 -18.72 17.86 -10.22
N ASP A 100 -20.00 17.69 -9.91
CA ASP A 100 -20.48 16.94 -8.74
C ASP A 100 -21.64 16.01 -9.12
N PHE A 101 -22.10 15.14 -8.22
CA PHE A 101 -23.26 14.27 -8.40
C PHE A 101 -24.33 14.53 -7.33
N PHE A 102 -25.58 14.16 -7.66
CA PHE A 102 -26.73 14.42 -6.80
C PHE A 102 -26.75 13.50 -5.58
N SER A 103 -26.00 13.87 -4.54
CA SER A 103 -25.88 13.12 -3.28
C SER A 103 -27.24 12.81 -2.66
N LEU A 104 -28.21 13.72 -2.75
CA LEU A 104 -29.55 13.48 -2.22
C LEU A 104 -30.22 12.24 -2.82
N MET A 105 -30.04 11.99 -4.12
CA MET A 105 -30.61 10.82 -4.79
C MET A 105 -29.92 9.53 -4.34
N GLU A 106 -28.60 9.59 -4.16
CA GLU A 106 -27.78 8.40 -3.93
C GLU A 106 -27.61 8.05 -2.44
N PHE A 107 -27.58 9.05 -1.58
CA PHE A 107 -27.34 8.96 -0.14
C PHE A 107 -28.55 9.32 0.72
N GLY A 108 -29.62 9.86 0.13
CA GLY A 108 -30.76 10.41 0.87
C GLY A 108 -30.42 11.70 1.64
N THR A 109 -29.26 12.31 1.39
CA THR A 109 -28.81 13.56 2.00
C THR A 109 -27.82 14.28 1.08
N ASN A 110 -27.72 15.60 1.20
CA ASN A 110 -26.65 16.37 0.57
C ASN A 110 -25.33 16.37 1.38
N GLU A 111 -25.38 15.93 2.64
CA GLU A 111 -24.20 15.82 3.51
C GLU A 111 -23.38 14.58 3.16
N LYS A 112 -22.30 14.79 2.42
CA LYS A 112 -21.32 13.75 2.10
C LYS A 112 -19.93 14.17 2.58
N ASP A 113 -19.19 13.17 3.01
CA ASP A 113 -17.75 13.26 3.23
C ASP A 113 -17.04 12.77 1.97
N SER A 114 -15.85 13.30 1.71
CA SER A 114 -15.05 12.91 0.55
C SER A 114 -13.57 12.91 0.85
N CYS A 115 -12.85 11.95 0.28
CA CYS A 115 -11.40 11.93 0.28
C CYS A 115 -10.88 11.57 -1.11
N SER A 116 -9.61 11.90 -1.37
CA SER A 116 -8.97 11.60 -2.64
C SER A 116 -7.72 10.73 -2.45
N GLN A 117 -7.41 9.94 -3.47
CA GLN A 117 -6.21 9.12 -3.51
C GLN A 117 -5.63 9.08 -4.92
N ASP A 118 -4.38 9.48 -5.06
CA ASP A 118 -3.61 9.44 -6.31
C ASP A 118 -2.53 8.34 -6.31
N TYR A 119 -2.26 7.71 -5.17
CA TYR A 119 -1.19 6.74 -4.99
C TYR A 119 -1.64 5.44 -4.33
N ASN A 120 -1.33 4.30 -4.96
CA ASN A 120 -1.59 2.96 -4.44
C ASN A 120 -0.40 2.48 -3.59
N GLU A 121 -0.54 2.55 -2.27
CA GLU A 121 0.52 2.14 -1.34
C GLU A 121 0.79 0.63 -1.41
N VAL A 122 -0.25 -0.22 -1.59
CA VAL A 122 -0.06 -1.67 -1.71
C VAL A 122 0.84 -1.96 -2.89
N GLN A 123 0.58 -1.36 -4.06
CA GLN A 123 1.35 -1.58 -5.29
C GLN A 123 2.63 -0.75 -5.37
N GLY A 124 2.79 0.24 -4.48
CA GLY A 124 3.90 1.19 -4.50
C GLY A 124 3.95 2.01 -5.79
N ARG A 125 2.80 2.46 -6.32
CA ARG A 125 2.77 3.26 -7.57
C ARG A 125 1.64 4.27 -7.65
N SER A 126 1.86 5.33 -8.43
CA SER A 126 0.82 6.30 -8.76
C SER A 126 -0.30 5.66 -9.59
N GLN A 127 -1.52 6.09 -9.32
CA GLN A 127 -2.73 5.75 -10.08
C GLN A 127 -3.06 6.83 -11.12
N ALA A 128 -2.47 8.01 -10.98
CA ALA A 128 -2.69 9.14 -11.86
C ALA A 128 -2.12 8.84 -13.25
N ARG A 129 -2.94 8.96 -14.29
CA ARG A 129 -2.45 8.82 -15.68
C ARG A 129 -1.85 10.12 -16.20
N VAL A 130 -2.37 11.23 -15.69
CA VAL A 130 -1.86 12.58 -15.90
C VAL A 130 -1.87 13.33 -14.57
N LYS A 131 -1.13 14.44 -14.50
CA LYS A 131 -1.08 15.31 -13.32
C LYS A 131 -2.50 15.70 -12.90
N GLY A 132 -2.79 15.59 -11.60
CA GLY A 132 -4.08 15.97 -11.02
C GLY A 132 -5.16 14.89 -11.07
N GLU A 133 -4.89 13.71 -11.62
CA GLU A 133 -5.82 12.58 -11.52
C GLU A 133 -5.76 11.87 -10.17
N ALA A 134 -6.93 11.51 -9.65
CA ALA A 134 -7.09 10.75 -8.42
C ALA A 134 -8.39 9.92 -8.44
N LEU A 135 -8.51 8.99 -7.51
CA LEU A 135 -9.79 8.41 -7.11
C LEU A 135 -10.42 9.30 -6.04
N HIS A 136 -11.66 9.71 -6.27
CA HIS A 136 -12.49 10.43 -5.31
C HIS A 136 -13.48 9.46 -4.69
N TRP A 137 -13.53 9.48 -3.37
CA TRP A 137 -14.38 8.65 -2.55
C TRP A 137 -15.46 9.51 -1.95
N PHE A 138 -16.68 9.00 -1.93
CA PHE A 138 -17.81 9.72 -1.35
C PHE A 138 -18.58 8.77 -0.45
N LYS A 139 -18.81 9.20 0.79
CA LYS A 139 -19.65 8.50 1.76
C LYS A 139 -20.59 9.50 2.44
N LYS A 140 -21.61 9.00 3.11
CA LYS A 140 -22.47 9.81 3.97
C LYS A 140 -21.65 10.35 5.17
N MET A 141 -21.70 11.66 5.43
CA MET A 141 -20.91 12.29 6.51
C MET A 141 -21.39 11.84 7.90
N ASN A 142 -22.71 11.71 8.06
CA ASN A 142 -23.36 11.32 9.30
C ASN A 142 -24.26 10.09 9.05
N PRO A 143 -23.68 8.87 8.94
CA PRO A 143 -24.50 7.69 8.80
C PRO A 143 -25.35 7.49 10.06
N LYS A 144 -26.63 7.19 9.87
CA LYS A 144 -27.58 6.94 10.93
C LYS A 144 -27.46 5.50 11.42
N ALA A 145 -28.06 5.19 12.57
CA ALA A 145 -28.00 3.85 13.17
C ALA A 145 -28.59 2.77 12.25
N GLU A 146 -29.61 3.12 11.45
CA GLU A 146 -30.24 2.27 10.44
C GLU A 146 -29.40 2.04 9.19
N ASP A 147 -28.36 2.86 8.94
CA ASP A 147 -27.45 2.62 7.82
C ASP A 147 -26.62 1.36 8.10
N THR A 148 -26.84 0.34 7.26
CA THR A 148 -26.19 -0.96 7.40
C THR A 148 -24.69 -0.88 7.11
N TYR A 149 -23.91 -1.66 7.85
CA TYR A 149 -22.48 -1.82 7.56
C TYR A 149 -22.27 -2.32 6.13
N ASN A 150 -21.29 -1.75 5.44
CA ASN A 150 -20.97 -2.13 4.08
C ASN A 150 -20.07 -3.37 4.06
N VAL A 151 -20.64 -4.52 4.41
CA VAL A 151 -19.98 -5.84 4.39
C VAL A 151 -19.48 -6.20 2.98
N GLY A 152 -20.09 -5.64 1.93
CA GLY A 152 -19.60 -5.72 0.56
C GLY A 152 -18.13 -5.27 0.41
N LEU A 153 -17.70 -4.26 1.16
CA LEU A 153 -16.29 -3.82 1.19
C LEU A 153 -15.35 -4.92 1.68
N ARG A 154 -15.77 -5.67 2.71
CA ARG A 154 -14.97 -6.74 3.28
C ARG A 154 -14.57 -7.77 2.22
N ASN A 155 -15.50 -8.14 1.36
CA ASN A 155 -15.27 -9.12 0.30
C ASN A 155 -14.49 -8.52 -0.88
N PHE A 156 -14.51 -7.20 -1.02
CA PHE A 156 -13.80 -6.46 -2.06
C PHE A 156 -12.31 -6.26 -1.75
N THR A 157 -11.95 -6.11 -0.46
CA THR A 157 -10.55 -5.89 -0.07
C THR A 157 -9.78 -7.20 0.05
N ARG A 158 -8.45 -7.17 -0.23
CA ARG A 158 -7.61 -8.38 -0.12
C ARG A 158 -7.56 -8.94 1.30
N SER A 159 -7.55 -8.03 2.27
CA SER A 159 -7.33 -8.31 3.68
C SER A 159 -8.62 -8.69 4.42
N GLY A 160 -9.77 -8.70 3.74
CA GLY A 160 -11.04 -9.07 4.38
C GLY A 160 -11.43 -8.12 5.50
N ALA A 161 -11.00 -6.86 5.43
CA ALA A 161 -11.25 -5.84 6.43
C ALA A 161 -11.81 -4.58 5.81
N TYR A 162 -12.53 -3.84 6.63
CA TYR A 162 -13.12 -2.55 6.31
C TYR A 162 -13.35 -1.81 7.64
N TRP A 163 -13.48 -0.49 7.54
CA TRP A 163 -13.80 0.36 8.67
C TRP A 163 -15.29 0.31 9.01
N GLN A 164 -15.65 0.21 10.29
CA GLN A 164 -17.06 0.16 10.71
C GLN A 164 -17.85 1.42 10.35
N ASP A 165 -17.17 2.55 10.17
CA ASP A 165 -17.82 3.81 9.80
C ASP A 165 -18.20 3.86 8.32
N PHE A 166 -17.78 2.88 7.53
CA PHE A 166 -18.34 2.64 6.21
C PHE A 166 -19.72 1.98 6.32
N ARG A 167 -20.71 2.83 6.63
CA ARG A 167 -22.13 2.50 6.64
C ARG A 167 -22.82 3.09 5.44
N GLY A 168 -23.79 2.35 4.91
CA GLY A 168 -24.61 2.78 3.80
C GLY A 168 -23.86 2.87 2.47
N PRO A 169 -24.41 3.64 1.52
CA PRO A 169 -23.88 3.78 0.17
C PRO A 169 -22.52 4.50 0.11
N ILE A 170 -21.63 4.01 -0.74
CA ILE A 170 -20.31 4.60 -1.03
C ILE A 170 -20.11 4.63 -2.54
N PHE A 171 -19.64 5.76 -3.06
CA PHE A 171 -19.19 5.90 -4.44
C PHE A 171 -17.69 6.10 -4.50
N VAL A 172 -17.10 5.52 -5.54
CA VAL A 172 -15.77 5.86 -6.02
C VAL A 172 -15.94 6.37 -7.44
N LEU A 173 -15.31 7.50 -7.72
CA LEU A 173 -15.23 8.10 -9.04
C LEU A 173 -13.76 8.34 -9.35
N ARG A 174 -13.39 8.31 -10.62
CA ARG A 174 -12.12 8.88 -11.06
C ARG A 174 -12.33 10.37 -11.29
N ALA A 175 -11.38 11.19 -10.90
CA ALA A 175 -11.42 12.63 -11.11
C ALA A 175 -10.09 13.15 -11.64
N ALA A 176 -10.14 14.24 -12.40
CA ALA A 176 -9.01 15.03 -12.80
C ALA A 176 -9.19 16.46 -12.27
N THR A 177 -8.14 16.99 -11.65
CA THR A 177 -8.09 18.35 -11.12
C THR A 177 -7.13 19.18 -11.97
N ASN A 178 -7.61 20.30 -12.53
CA ASN A 178 -6.75 21.20 -13.31
C ASN A 178 -5.96 22.16 -12.41
N ASP A 179 -5.10 23.01 -13.00
CA ASP A 179 -4.29 23.97 -12.24
C ASP A 179 -5.14 25.06 -11.53
N GLN A 180 -6.40 25.25 -11.93
CA GLN A 180 -7.38 26.12 -11.25
C GLN A 180 -8.12 25.39 -10.12
N ARG A 181 -7.72 24.15 -9.79
CA ARG A 181 -8.38 23.27 -8.81
C ARG A 181 -9.83 22.93 -9.16
N GLN A 182 -10.19 22.99 -10.43
CA GLN A 182 -11.50 22.55 -10.90
C GLN A 182 -11.48 21.04 -11.10
N VAL A 183 -12.46 20.37 -10.52
CA VAL A 183 -12.62 18.92 -10.55
C VAL A 183 -13.54 18.52 -11.69
N ARG A 184 -13.08 17.58 -12.51
CA ARG A 184 -13.88 16.90 -13.53
C ARG A 184 -13.86 15.40 -13.27
N HIS A 185 -15.02 14.77 -13.25
CA HIS A 185 -15.11 13.32 -13.09
C HIS A 185 -14.90 12.62 -14.44
N LEU A 186 -14.26 11.45 -14.38
CA LEU A 186 -13.91 10.60 -15.51
C LEU A 186 -14.50 9.20 -15.30
N ASP A 187 -14.58 8.42 -16.37
CA ASP A 187 -15.05 7.04 -16.29
C ASP A 187 -14.00 6.16 -15.62
N MET A 188 -14.42 5.45 -14.57
CA MET A 188 -13.55 4.47 -13.91
C MET A 188 -13.26 3.28 -14.83
N THR A 189 -12.07 2.72 -14.74
CA THR A 189 -11.65 1.47 -15.37
C THR A 189 -11.53 0.34 -14.34
N MET A 190 -11.24 -0.89 -14.77
CA MET A 190 -10.91 -2.00 -13.88
C MET A 190 -9.60 -1.75 -13.11
N ARG A 191 -8.68 -0.96 -13.67
CA ARG A 191 -7.48 -0.50 -12.94
C ARG A 191 -7.86 0.40 -11.77
N ASP A 192 -8.77 1.34 -12.00
CA ASP A 192 -9.24 2.25 -10.96
C ASP A 192 -9.95 1.47 -9.85
N ALA A 193 -10.75 0.46 -10.20
CA ALA A 193 -11.35 -0.45 -9.22
C ALA A 193 -10.33 -1.29 -8.44
N ARG A 194 -9.22 -1.71 -9.07
CA ARG A 194 -8.11 -2.36 -8.36
C ARG A 194 -7.45 -1.42 -7.36
N GLY A 195 -7.19 -0.18 -7.77
CA GLY A 195 -6.69 0.88 -6.90
C GLY A 195 -7.61 1.13 -5.72
N ALA A 196 -8.91 1.17 -5.98
CA ALA A 196 -9.94 1.28 -4.96
C ALA A 196 -9.90 0.11 -3.95
N ALA A 197 -9.78 -1.13 -4.43
CA ALA A 197 -9.73 -2.31 -3.56
C ALA A 197 -8.47 -2.34 -2.68
N ASP A 198 -7.34 -1.88 -3.21
CA ASP A 198 -6.09 -1.78 -2.47
C ASP A 198 -6.21 -0.71 -1.37
N TRP A 199 -6.71 0.48 -1.71
CA TRP A 199 -6.90 1.57 -0.75
C TRP A 199 -7.87 1.20 0.37
N LEU A 200 -9.07 0.73 0.04
CA LEU A 200 -10.06 0.32 1.05
C LEU A 200 -9.54 -0.79 1.98
N GLY A 201 -8.59 -1.60 1.50
CA GLY A 201 -7.94 -2.62 2.32
C GLY A 201 -6.98 -2.06 3.36
N GLN A 202 -6.51 -0.83 3.14
CA GLN A 202 -5.63 -0.05 4.00
C GLN A 202 -6.46 0.89 4.88
N THR A 203 -7.25 1.77 4.27
CA THR A 203 -7.81 2.97 4.91
C THR A 203 -8.48 2.68 6.25
N TYR A 204 -8.17 3.56 7.21
CA TYR A 204 -8.73 3.62 8.57
C TYR A 204 -8.35 2.47 9.50
N ARG A 205 -7.26 1.79 9.17
CA ARG A 205 -6.44 1.06 10.14
C ARG A 205 -5.31 1.93 10.69
N ASP A 206 -5.57 3.23 10.92
CA ASP A 206 -4.60 4.21 11.41
C ASP A 206 -4.23 4.01 12.88
N GLY A 207 -4.21 2.76 13.35
CA GLY A 207 -4.16 2.42 14.76
C GLY A 207 -5.53 2.34 15.42
N TYR A 208 -6.61 2.87 14.82
CA TYR A 208 -7.87 3.01 15.56
C TYR A 208 -8.43 1.68 16.05
N ASP A 209 -8.95 1.71 17.28
CA ASP A 209 -9.18 0.51 18.05
C ASP A 209 -10.52 -0.19 17.73
N GLN A 210 -10.56 -0.87 16.59
CA GLN A 210 -11.75 -1.51 16.04
C GLN A 210 -11.97 -2.93 16.59
N LYS A 211 -13.08 -3.15 17.31
CA LYS A 211 -13.37 -4.42 18.02
C LYS A 211 -13.26 -5.68 17.15
N HIS A 212 -13.73 -5.64 15.90
CA HIS A 212 -13.67 -6.80 14.98
C HIS A 212 -12.28 -7.06 14.41
N LEU A 213 -11.39 -6.06 14.40
CA LEU A 213 -10.01 -6.18 13.92
C LEU A 213 -9.01 -6.55 15.01
N ARG A 214 -9.31 -6.27 16.30
CA ARG A 214 -8.48 -6.69 17.44
C ARG A 214 -8.22 -8.20 17.47
N ASN A 215 -9.24 -8.97 17.08
CA ASN A 215 -9.18 -10.44 17.07
C ASN A 215 -8.55 -11.00 15.80
N VAL A 216 -8.22 -10.14 14.82
CA VAL A 216 -7.51 -10.54 13.61
C VAL A 216 -6.03 -10.36 13.89
N THR A 217 -5.35 -11.44 14.28
CA THR A 217 -3.91 -11.45 14.51
C THR A 217 -3.17 -12.03 13.30
N VAL A 218 -2.07 -11.40 12.91
CA VAL A 218 -1.19 -11.89 11.85
C VAL A 218 0.23 -12.06 12.38
N LEU A 219 0.90 -13.11 11.92
CA LEU A 219 2.35 -13.26 12.13
C LEU A 219 3.06 -12.38 11.11
N GLY A 220 3.86 -11.44 11.60
CA GLY A 220 4.80 -10.65 10.84
C GLY A 220 6.24 -10.90 11.28
N THR A 221 7.14 -10.07 10.77
CA THR A 221 8.56 -10.09 11.11
C THR A 221 9.07 -8.69 11.45
N ILE A 222 9.90 -8.58 12.47
CA ILE A 222 10.78 -7.44 12.74
C ILE A 222 12.15 -7.73 12.13
N VAL A 223 12.63 -6.80 11.32
CA VAL A 223 13.99 -6.76 10.79
C VAL A 223 14.75 -5.71 11.60
N ALA A 224 15.59 -6.16 12.52
CA ALA A 224 16.31 -5.27 13.41
C ALA A 224 17.34 -4.43 12.64
N ALA A 225 17.47 -3.15 13.00
CA ALA A 225 18.53 -2.29 12.50
C ALA A 225 19.91 -2.75 13.00
N THR A 226 20.99 -2.30 12.35
CA THR A 226 22.36 -2.72 12.70
C THR A 226 22.69 -2.44 14.17
N GLY A 227 22.27 -1.29 14.70
CA GLY A 227 22.48 -0.88 16.08
C GLY A 227 21.73 -1.76 17.07
N SER A 228 20.48 -2.12 16.76
CA SER A 228 19.69 -3.07 17.58
C SER A 228 20.37 -4.44 17.63
N VAL A 229 20.92 -4.91 16.51
CA VAL A 229 21.68 -6.18 16.49
C VAL A 229 22.96 -6.07 17.33
N GLN A 230 23.66 -4.94 17.27
CA GLN A 230 24.85 -4.68 18.10
C GLN A 230 24.53 -4.65 19.60
N THR A 231 23.30 -4.28 19.99
CA THR A 231 22.84 -4.32 21.38
C THR A 231 22.18 -5.66 21.77
N GLY A 232 22.26 -6.67 20.91
CA GLY A 232 21.84 -8.04 21.19
C GLY A 232 20.46 -8.44 20.66
N ALA A 233 19.78 -7.57 19.92
CA ALA A 233 18.54 -7.96 19.24
C ALA A 233 18.82 -9.01 18.15
N LYS A 234 17.86 -9.91 17.94
CA LYS A 234 17.92 -10.85 16.81
C LYS A 234 17.68 -10.07 15.52
N LYS A 235 18.47 -10.36 14.47
CA LYS A 235 18.29 -9.71 13.16
C LYS A 235 16.88 -9.92 12.60
N TRP A 236 16.36 -11.14 12.77
CA TRP A 236 15.03 -11.55 12.34
C TRP A 236 14.25 -12.05 13.54
N GLN A 237 13.11 -11.43 13.81
CA GLN A 237 12.27 -11.77 14.95
C GLN A 237 10.81 -11.81 14.52
N ASP A 238 10.05 -12.83 14.92
CA ASP A 238 8.62 -12.81 14.69
C ASP A 238 7.93 -11.79 15.57
N VAL A 239 6.84 -11.24 15.05
CA VAL A 239 5.96 -10.33 15.78
C VAL A 239 4.53 -10.69 15.43
N VAL A 240 3.63 -10.68 16.41
CA VAL A 240 2.20 -10.75 16.13
C VAL A 240 1.61 -9.36 16.22
N LEU A 241 0.93 -8.96 15.15
CA LEU A 241 0.24 -7.67 15.02
C LEU A 241 -1.25 -7.92 14.83
N ASN A 242 -2.08 -7.03 15.36
CA ASN A 242 -3.53 -7.13 15.17
C ASN A 242 -3.99 -6.36 13.91
N GLY A 243 -5.27 -6.51 13.55
CA GLY A 243 -5.86 -5.86 12.37
C GLY A 243 -5.97 -4.34 12.50
N CYS A 244 -5.80 -3.80 13.71
CA CYS A 244 -5.84 -2.36 13.99
C CYS A 244 -4.46 -1.70 13.87
N ASP A 245 -3.35 -2.45 13.76
CA ASP A 245 -2.00 -1.87 13.77
C ASP A 245 -1.76 -0.92 12.58
N GLY A 246 -1.10 0.22 12.81
CA GLY A 246 -0.84 1.22 11.77
C GLY A 246 0.03 0.74 10.60
N ILE A 247 0.65 -0.45 10.69
CA ILE A 247 1.37 -1.08 9.58
C ILE A 247 0.50 -1.28 8.34
N TRP A 248 -0.82 -1.45 8.52
CA TRP A 248 -1.73 -1.70 7.40
C TRP A 248 -1.91 -0.48 6.49
N ASN A 249 -1.49 0.71 6.94
CA ASN A 249 -1.49 1.96 6.18
C ASN A 249 -0.11 2.32 5.63
N ASN A 250 0.88 1.44 5.79
CA ASN A 250 2.21 1.68 5.28
C ASN A 250 2.38 1.24 3.82
N SER A 251 3.48 1.70 3.23
CA SER A 251 3.83 1.39 1.84
C SER A 251 4.21 -0.07 1.67
N GLY A 252 3.84 -0.62 0.52
CA GLY A 252 4.21 -1.94 0.09
C GLY A 252 5.56 -2.00 -0.61
N SER A 253 6.11 -3.23 -0.72
CA SER A 253 7.30 -3.50 -1.51
C SER A 253 6.95 -3.79 -2.98
N GLY A 254 7.49 -3.00 -3.91
CA GLY A 254 7.33 -3.25 -5.35
C GLY A 254 7.86 -4.62 -5.77
N ILE A 255 9.01 -5.04 -5.22
CA ILE A 255 9.61 -6.35 -5.49
C ILE A 255 8.73 -7.47 -4.94
N ALA A 256 8.30 -7.39 -3.67
CA ALA A 256 7.51 -8.44 -3.07
C ALA A 256 6.15 -8.62 -3.78
N ASN A 257 5.57 -7.52 -4.27
CA ASN A 257 4.39 -7.57 -5.13
C ASN A 257 4.63 -8.33 -6.45
N LEU A 258 5.76 -8.12 -7.12
CA LEU A 258 6.12 -8.85 -8.35
C LEU A 258 6.27 -10.34 -8.11
N LEU A 259 6.73 -10.71 -6.92
CA LEU A 259 6.85 -12.09 -6.46
C LEU A 259 5.51 -12.70 -6.02
N GLY A 260 4.43 -11.92 -5.88
CA GLY A 260 3.14 -12.43 -5.37
C GLY A 260 3.10 -12.61 -3.85
N ILE A 261 3.99 -11.94 -3.11
CA ILE A 261 4.05 -11.91 -1.65
C ILE A 261 3.90 -10.44 -1.24
N PRO A 262 2.69 -9.85 -1.34
CA PRO A 262 2.52 -8.42 -1.11
C PRO A 262 2.79 -8.11 0.37
N ILE A 263 3.94 -7.49 0.68
CA ILE A 263 4.27 -7.07 2.04
C ILE A 263 4.00 -5.58 2.22
N LEU A 264 3.65 -5.20 3.44
CA LEU A 264 3.63 -3.83 3.95
C LEU A 264 4.74 -3.72 4.99
N GLY A 265 5.42 -2.57 5.07
CA GLY A 265 6.40 -2.37 6.13
C GLY A 265 6.39 -0.99 6.77
N ARG A 266 6.47 -0.98 8.09
CA ARG A 266 6.61 0.21 8.92
C ARG A 266 7.99 0.19 9.57
N VAL A 267 8.66 1.33 9.63
CA VAL A 267 9.88 1.49 10.43
C VAL A 267 9.54 2.21 11.71
N ASP A 268 10.15 1.78 12.83
CA ASP A 268 10.17 2.58 14.03
C ASP A 268 11.08 3.78 13.75
N ALA A 269 10.48 4.96 13.60
CA ALA A 269 11.21 6.22 13.49
C ALA A 269 11.81 6.54 14.86
N LEU A 270 12.95 5.91 15.15
CA LEU A 270 13.70 6.17 16.37
C LEU A 270 14.62 7.36 16.10
N CYS A 271 14.34 8.42 16.84
CA CYS A 271 15.20 9.56 17.12
C CYS A 271 15.23 10.68 16.06
N PHE A 272 14.75 11.84 16.51
CA PHE A 272 14.95 13.18 15.95
C PHE A 272 16.35 13.74 16.22
N SER A 273 17.34 12.90 16.55
CA SER A 273 18.68 13.40 16.85
C SER A 273 19.38 13.78 15.55
N ASP A 274 19.85 15.03 15.47
CA ASP A 274 20.59 15.57 14.31
C ASP A 274 21.86 14.77 13.98
N GLU A 275 22.37 13.98 14.92
CA GLU A 275 23.48 13.08 14.67
C GLU A 275 23.00 11.83 13.91
N ALA A 276 23.21 11.86 12.60
CA ALA A 276 23.09 10.71 11.71
C ALA A 276 23.92 9.52 12.24
N ASN A 277 23.32 8.69 13.07
CA ASN A 277 23.99 7.53 13.62
C ASN A 277 23.91 6.39 12.60
N ALA A 278 25.03 6.09 11.93
CA ALA A 278 25.13 4.97 11.00
C ALA A 278 24.64 3.63 11.62
N LYS A 279 24.64 3.50 12.96
CA LYS A 279 24.11 2.34 13.67
C LYS A 279 22.59 2.23 13.55
N MET A 280 21.85 3.33 13.38
CA MET A 280 20.40 3.30 13.18
C MET A 280 19.98 3.04 11.74
N ARG A 281 20.91 2.72 10.84
CA ARG A 281 20.57 2.36 9.46
C ARG A 281 20.14 0.88 9.37
N ASN A 282 19.02 0.64 8.72
CA ASN A 282 18.51 -0.70 8.43
C ASN A 282 18.60 -1.00 6.92
N ASP A 283 19.82 -1.27 6.46
CA ASP A 283 20.10 -1.60 5.06
C ASP A 283 19.28 -2.78 4.55
N THR A 284 19.00 -3.74 5.41
CA THR A 284 18.21 -4.92 5.07
C THR A 284 16.76 -4.56 4.75
N ALA A 285 16.15 -3.66 5.53
CA ALA A 285 14.82 -3.16 5.24
C ALA A 285 14.81 -2.30 3.96
N ALA A 286 15.85 -1.51 3.72
CA ALA A 286 15.97 -0.67 2.53
C ALA A 286 15.88 -1.48 1.22
N LEU A 287 16.44 -2.70 1.20
CA LEU A 287 16.36 -3.61 0.04
C LEU A 287 14.92 -3.99 -0.32
N LEU A 288 14.03 -4.12 0.66
CA LEU A 288 12.63 -4.49 0.39
C LEU A 288 11.88 -3.38 -0.34
N PHE A 289 12.28 -2.12 -0.15
CA PHE A 289 11.57 -0.96 -0.70
C PHE A 289 12.35 -0.30 -1.84
N ARG A 290 13.05 -1.10 -2.64
CA ARG A 290 13.61 -0.68 -3.93
C ARG A 290 12.48 -0.30 -4.89
N ASP A 291 12.64 0.85 -5.54
CA ASP A 291 11.77 1.32 -6.60
C ASP A 291 12.01 0.51 -7.87
N VAL A 292 11.04 -0.32 -8.20
CA VAL A 292 10.97 -1.09 -9.45
C VAL A 292 9.82 -0.60 -10.33
N VAL A 293 9.24 0.55 -9.99
CA VAL A 293 8.08 1.14 -10.65
C VAL A 293 8.51 2.21 -11.62
N SER A 294 9.41 3.10 -11.22
CA SER A 294 10.02 4.10 -12.10
C SER A 294 10.55 3.46 -13.38
N ASP A 295 10.42 4.16 -14.51
CA ASP A 295 10.98 3.75 -15.79
C ASP A 295 12.34 4.38 -16.09
N CYS A 296 12.75 5.36 -15.29
CA CYS A 296 13.97 6.14 -15.47
C CYS A 296 14.77 6.32 -14.17
N VAL A 297 16.02 6.73 -14.34
CA VAL A 297 16.83 7.29 -13.26
C VAL A 297 16.42 8.74 -13.07
N LEU A 298 16.21 9.13 -11.81
CA LEU A 298 15.73 10.45 -11.44
C LEU A 298 16.85 11.26 -10.77
N PRO A 299 16.78 12.60 -10.84
CA PRO A 299 17.67 13.45 -10.04
C PRO A 299 17.62 13.00 -8.58
N GLN A 300 18.78 13.01 -7.93
CA GLN A 300 18.85 12.76 -6.51
C GLN A 300 17.91 13.70 -5.78
N ALA A 301 16.91 13.13 -5.12
CA ALA A 301 16.06 13.90 -4.24
C ALA A 301 16.95 14.59 -3.22
N GLN A 302 16.87 15.91 -3.12
CA GLN A 302 17.48 16.64 -2.01
C GLN A 302 16.95 16.01 -0.72
N SER A 303 17.85 15.72 0.23
CA SER A 303 17.47 15.18 1.52
C SER A 303 16.32 16.02 2.08
N PRO A 304 15.23 15.39 2.55
CA PRO A 304 14.14 16.14 3.12
C PRO A 304 14.70 16.86 4.35
N PRO A 305 14.21 18.06 4.69
CA PRO A 305 14.61 18.69 5.94
C PRO A 305 14.37 17.72 7.10
N PRO A 306 15.30 17.60 8.07
CA PRO A 306 15.29 16.57 9.12
C PRO A 306 14.04 16.53 10.02
N PHE A 307 13.11 17.48 9.85
CA PHE A 307 11.89 17.64 10.64
C PHE A 307 10.59 17.47 9.86
N ALA A 308 10.64 17.09 8.58
CA ALA A 308 9.42 16.79 7.83
C ALA A 308 8.89 15.41 8.26
N VAL A 309 8.15 15.36 9.38
CA VAL A 309 7.26 14.25 9.66
C VAL A 309 6.16 14.32 8.60
N TYR A 310 6.35 13.58 7.50
CA TYR A 310 5.34 13.41 6.48
C TYR A 310 4.22 12.51 7.00
N LYS A 311 3.46 12.97 7.99
CA LYS A 311 2.04 12.62 7.99
C LYS A 311 1.51 13.20 6.69
N ARG A 312 0.81 12.41 5.87
CA ARG A 312 -0.02 13.03 4.82
C ARG A 312 -0.84 14.08 5.57
N PRO A 313 -0.70 15.38 5.26
CA PRO A 313 -1.57 16.35 5.89
C PRO A 313 -2.98 15.89 5.56
N ASP A 314 -3.79 15.76 6.59
CA ASP A 314 -5.23 15.68 6.46
C ASP A 314 -5.62 16.85 5.55
N ILE A 315 -5.92 16.52 4.28
CA ILE A 315 -6.10 17.48 3.16
C ILE A 315 -7.30 18.41 3.47
N ASP A 316 -8.10 18.07 4.48
CA ASP A 316 -9.37 18.66 4.82
C ASP A 316 -9.31 19.91 5.69
N ARG A 317 -8.24 20.16 6.49
CA ARG A 317 -8.25 21.30 7.44
C ARG A 317 -7.51 22.56 7.03
N GLU A 318 -6.37 22.47 6.34
CA GLU A 318 -5.56 23.68 6.05
C GLU A 318 -5.22 23.89 4.58
N GLY A 319 -5.66 23.01 3.67
CA GLY A 319 -5.46 23.19 2.23
C GLY A 319 -3.99 23.31 1.81
N ILE A 320 -3.05 22.85 2.65
CA ILE A 320 -1.63 22.78 2.33
C ILE A 320 -1.49 21.73 1.22
N VAL A 321 -1.33 22.22 0.00
CA VAL A 321 -0.94 21.38 -1.13
C VAL A 321 0.46 20.91 -0.84
N VAL A 322 0.59 19.64 -0.45
CA VAL A 322 1.87 18.96 -0.50
C VAL A 322 2.38 19.07 -1.93
N ASP A 323 3.52 19.70 -2.12
CA ASP A 323 4.04 19.89 -3.47
C ASP A 323 4.34 18.52 -4.12
N GLY A 324 4.23 18.47 -5.44
CA GLY A 324 4.53 17.24 -6.22
C GLY A 324 5.91 16.63 -5.90
N PRO A 325 6.97 17.42 -5.64
CA PRO A 325 8.26 16.93 -5.15
C PRO A 325 8.18 16.14 -3.85
N THR A 326 7.39 16.59 -2.87
CA THR A 326 7.23 15.90 -1.58
C THR A 326 6.47 14.59 -1.73
N ILE A 327 5.39 14.55 -2.52
CA ILE A 327 4.68 13.28 -2.81
C ILE A 327 5.63 12.30 -3.51
N ARG A 328 6.43 12.78 -4.46
CA ARG A 328 7.44 11.99 -5.16
C ARG A 328 8.48 11.38 -4.20
N GLN A 329 8.95 12.14 -3.21
CA GLN A 329 9.93 11.64 -2.21
C GLN A 329 9.39 10.48 -1.36
N LEU A 330 8.08 10.41 -1.14
CA LEU A 330 7.44 9.35 -0.35
C LEU A 330 7.15 8.08 -1.14
N THR A 331 7.09 8.21 -2.46
CA THR A 331 6.47 7.21 -3.35
C THR A 331 7.42 6.63 -4.39
N VAL A 332 8.51 7.32 -4.66
CA VAL A 332 9.51 6.95 -5.65
C VAL A 332 10.86 6.77 -4.95
N GLY A 333 11.71 5.92 -5.51
CA GLY A 333 13.06 5.76 -5.00
C GLY A 333 13.81 7.10 -5.02
N ALA A 334 14.75 7.31 -4.10
CA ALA A 334 15.50 8.57 -3.97
C ALA A 334 16.14 9.07 -5.28
N THR A 335 16.48 8.15 -6.19
CA THR A 335 17.00 8.41 -7.55
C THR A 335 16.21 7.63 -8.61
N GLY A 336 14.94 7.29 -8.35
CA GLY A 336 14.11 6.50 -9.26
C GLY A 336 14.45 5.02 -9.25
N PHE A 337 14.39 4.38 -10.43
CA PHE A 337 14.51 2.93 -10.56
C PHE A 337 15.79 2.39 -9.89
N GLY A 338 15.65 1.32 -9.11
CA GLY A 338 16.74 0.65 -8.40
C GLY A 338 17.16 1.30 -7.08
N SER A 339 16.63 2.47 -6.73
CA SER A 339 16.92 3.12 -5.44
C SER A 339 15.84 2.85 -4.40
N SER A 340 16.17 2.93 -3.11
CA SER A 340 15.17 2.76 -2.05
C SER A 340 14.32 4.02 -1.85
N LEU A 341 13.08 3.86 -1.39
CA LEU A 341 12.28 5.01 -0.95
C LEU A 341 13.03 5.76 0.15
N LEU A 342 12.89 7.08 0.15
CA LEU A 342 13.68 7.98 1.00
C LEU A 342 13.59 7.63 2.48
N LYS A 343 12.39 7.28 2.96
CA LYS A 343 12.11 6.87 4.34
C LYS A 343 12.81 5.58 4.80
N TYR A 344 13.36 4.79 3.89
CA TYR A 344 14.17 3.60 4.21
C TYR A 344 15.65 3.78 3.84
N SER A 345 16.02 4.86 3.15
CA SER A 345 17.41 5.16 2.79
C SER A 345 18.07 6.17 3.72
N THR A 346 17.33 6.82 4.61
CA THR A 346 17.88 7.74 5.59
C THR A 346 18.58 6.99 6.73
N ASN A 347 19.54 7.65 7.37
CA ASN A 347 20.26 7.14 8.55
C ASN A 347 19.37 7.06 9.83
N THR A 348 18.05 7.18 9.67
CA THR A 348 17.04 7.16 10.73
C THR A 348 16.12 5.94 10.64
N THR A 349 16.47 4.97 9.79
CA THR A 349 15.65 3.78 9.55
C THR A 349 15.87 2.74 10.65
N GLY A 350 15.14 2.84 11.77
CA GLY A 350 15.20 1.88 12.87
C GLY A 350 14.72 0.47 12.51
N ASP A 351 14.23 -0.25 13.51
CA ASP A 351 13.69 -1.60 13.30
C ASP A 351 12.48 -1.55 12.36
N ALA A 352 12.39 -2.49 11.43
CA ALA A 352 11.34 -2.54 10.42
C ALA A 352 10.38 -3.70 10.67
N TYR A 353 9.10 -3.39 10.84
CA TYR A 353 8.00 -4.35 10.97
C TYR A 353 7.46 -4.66 9.60
N LEU A 354 7.26 -5.93 9.29
CA LEU A 354 6.79 -6.43 8.01
C LEU A 354 5.61 -7.38 8.21
N VAL A 355 4.54 -7.19 7.43
CA VAL A 355 3.40 -8.12 7.35
C VAL A 355 2.99 -8.31 5.90
N ARG A 356 2.26 -9.39 5.60
CA ARG A 356 1.63 -9.52 4.28
C ARG A 356 0.30 -8.77 4.23
N ALA A 357 0.12 -7.97 3.19
CA ALA A 357 -1.10 -7.23 2.89
C ALA A 357 -2.34 -8.14 2.70
N ASP A 358 -2.13 -9.41 2.35
CA ASP A 358 -3.19 -10.42 2.21
C ASP A 358 -3.57 -11.11 3.53
N GLY A 359 -2.92 -10.76 4.65
CA GLY A 359 -3.19 -11.31 5.97
C GLY A 359 -2.65 -12.72 6.21
N LYS A 360 -1.92 -13.31 5.27
CA LYS A 360 -1.23 -14.58 5.50
C LYS A 360 -0.02 -14.39 6.43
N PRO A 361 0.42 -15.45 7.14
CA PRO A 361 1.61 -15.39 7.97
C PRO A 361 2.86 -15.00 7.17
N PHE A 362 3.74 -14.23 7.80
CA PHE A 362 5.03 -13.80 7.27
C PHE A 362 6.13 -14.00 8.33
N PRO A 363 6.52 -15.26 8.60
CA PRO A 363 7.54 -15.59 9.60
C PRO A 363 8.92 -15.06 9.21
N SER A 364 9.80 -14.96 10.20
CA SER A 364 11.16 -14.45 10.07
C SER A 364 11.97 -15.09 8.94
N GLN A 365 11.80 -16.40 8.72
CA GLN A 365 12.48 -17.15 7.64
C GLN A 365 12.05 -16.66 6.25
N HIS A 366 10.79 -16.27 6.06
CA HIS A 366 10.31 -15.73 4.78
C HIS A 366 10.89 -14.35 4.52
N ALA A 367 11.00 -13.51 5.54
CA ALA A 367 11.64 -12.21 5.43
C ALA A 367 13.15 -12.34 5.12
N GLU A 368 13.84 -13.26 5.81
CA GLU A 368 15.26 -13.56 5.56
C GLU A 368 15.49 -14.00 4.12
N ALA A 369 14.70 -14.95 3.62
CA ALA A 369 14.80 -15.42 2.24
C ALA A 369 14.51 -14.30 1.22
N LEU A 370 13.48 -13.48 1.46
CA LEU A 370 13.11 -12.39 0.57
C LEU A 370 14.23 -11.34 0.49
N CYS A 371 14.77 -10.91 1.64
CA CYS A 371 15.89 -9.98 1.67
C CYS A 371 17.16 -10.57 1.04
N GLY A 372 17.43 -11.85 1.30
CA GLY A 372 18.55 -12.59 0.69
C GLY A 372 18.43 -12.62 -0.84
N PHE A 373 17.27 -12.99 -1.37
CA PHE A 373 17.03 -13.02 -2.81
C PHE A 373 17.26 -11.65 -3.44
N ILE A 374 16.75 -10.59 -2.80
CA ILE A 374 16.96 -9.23 -3.29
C ILE A 374 18.44 -8.89 -3.29
N LYS A 375 19.13 -9.10 -2.17
CA LYS A 375 20.55 -8.79 -2.02
C LYS A 375 21.42 -9.54 -3.02
N ASP A 376 21.20 -10.85 -3.17
CA ASP A 376 22.12 -11.74 -3.87
C ASP A 376 21.82 -11.85 -5.37
N LYS A 377 20.54 -11.67 -5.76
CA LYS A 377 20.10 -11.93 -7.14
C LYS A 377 19.55 -10.69 -7.85
N VAL A 378 18.85 -9.81 -7.14
CA VAL A 378 18.18 -8.64 -7.74
C VAL A 378 19.06 -7.39 -7.73
N GLU A 379 19.67 -7.07 -6.59
CA GLU A 379 20.49 -5.88 -6.39
C GLU A 379 21.66 -5.78 -7.39
N PRO A 380 22.42 -6.86 -7.69
CA PRO A 380 23.47 -6.78 -8.71
C PRO A 380 22.94 -6.37 -10.09
N LYS A 381 21.73 -6.81 -10.44
CA LYS A 381 21.08 -6.46 -11.71
C LYS A 381 20.58 -5.01 -11.72
N LEU A 382 20.02 -4.55 -10.59
CA LEU A 382 19.63 -3.16 -10.43
C LEU A 382 20.83 -2.23 -10.56
N GLN A 383 21.92 -2.51 -9.85
CA GLN A 383 23.16 -1.72 -9.90
C GLN A 383 23.78 -1.68 -11.30
N ALA A 384 23.87 -2.83 -11.98
CA ALA A 384 24.38 -2.91 -13.35
C ALA A 384 23.50 -2.14 -14.36
N ALA A 385 22.18 -2.08 -14.13
CA ALA A 385 21.28 -1.37 -15.03
C ALA A 385 21.32 0.16 -14.86
N ILE A 386 21.78 0.65 -13.72
CA ILE A 386 21.84 2.10 -13.42
C ILE A 386 23.25 2.68 -13.43
N SER A 387 24.30 1.85 -13.47
CA SER A 387 25.70 2.32 -13.41
C SER A 387 26.05 3.32 -14.51
N ASP A 388 25.50 3.13 -15.70
CA ASP A 388 25.75 3.98 -16.88
C ASP A 388 24.54 4.84 -17.27
N ALA A 389 23.45 4.76 -16.49
CA ALA A 389 22.23 5.48 -16.79
C ALA A 389 22.35 6.94 -16.35
N LYS A 390 22.15 7.87 -17.29
CA LYS A 390 22.11 9.29 -16.99
C LYS A 390 20.77 9.67 -16.37
N GLU A 391 20.77 10.72 -15.57
CA GLU A 391 19.55 11.33 -15.05
C GLU A 391 18.53 11.62 -16.17
N GLY A 392 17.27 11.27 -15.94
CA GLY A 392 16.16 11.43 -16.87
C GLY A 392 16.08 10.36 -17.95
N MET A 393 17.08 9.47 -18.07
CA MET A 393 17.07 8.40 -19.07
C MET A 393 16.27 7.19 -18.58
N ALA A 394 15.52 6.59 -19.51
CA ALA A 394 14.85 5.32 -19.28
C ALA A 394 15.88 4.20 -19.04
N VAL A 395 15.57 3.29 -18.12
CA VAL A 395 16.42 2.14 -17.79
C VAL A 395 16.15 1.02 -18.81
N ALA A 396 17.07 0.82 -19.75
CA ALA A 396 16.91 -0.12 -20.85
C ALA A 396 16.62 -1.57 -20.38
N GLU A 397 17.31 -2.03 -19.35
CA GLU A 397 17.18 -3.40 -18.80
C GLU A 397 15.98 -3.57 -17.86
N ARG A 398 15.16 -2.54 -17.66
CA ARG A 398 14.04 -2.58 -16.69
C ARG A 398 13.14 -3.78 -16.87
N GLU A 399 12.61 -4.01 -18.08
CA GLU A 399 11.68 -5.12 -18.32
C GLU A 399 12.34 -6.49 -18.15
N SER A 400 13.64 -6.61 -18.47
CA SER A 400 14.43 -7.82 -18.24
C SER A 400 14.51 -8.13 -16.75
N ILE A 401 14.80 -7.11 -15.93
CA ILE A 401 14.84 -7.21 -14.46
C ILE A 401 13.46 -7.55 -13.89
N LEU A 402 12.39 -6.88 -14.33
CA LEU A 402 11.04 -7.17 -13.85
C LEU A 402 10.55 -8.58 -14.21
N LYS A 403 11.01 -9.13 -15.34
CA LYS A 403 10.76 -10.54 -15.71
C LYS A 403 11.57 -11.49 -14.84
N TYR A 404 12.79 -11.13 -14.47
CA TYR A 404 13.64 -11.91 -13.57
C TYR A 404 13.07 -11.96 -12.14
N ILE A 405 12.44 -10.88 -11.67
CA ILE A 405 11.73 -10.86 -10.38
C ILE A 405 10.39 -11.60 -10.55
N CYS A 406 10.46 -12.92 -10.50
CA CYS A 406 9.31 -13.81 -10.65
C CYS A 406 9.29 -14.87 -9.56
N ARG A 407 8.10 -15.46 -9.38
CA ARG A 407 7.85 -16.52 -8.40
C ARG A 407 8.83 -17.69 -8.55
N ALA A 408 9.05 -18.17 -9.77
CA ALA A 408 9.91 -19.33 -10.04
C ALA A 408 11.34 -19.12 -9.53
N ASN A 409 11.97 -17.99 -9.88
CA ASN A 409 13.34 -17.68 -9.45
C ASN A 409 13.44 -17.50 -7.93
N PHE A 410 12.39 -16.98 -7.28
CA PHE A 410 12.35 -16.87 -5.83
C PHE A 410 12.13 -18.21 -5.13
N GLU A 411 11.27 -19.09 -5.66
CA GLU A 411 11.05 -20.44 -5.12
C GLU A 411 12.32 -21.29 -5.19
N GLU A 412 13.07 -21.20 -6.30
CA GLU A 412 14.38 -21.83 -6.45
C GLU A 412 15.36 -21.33 -5.38
N TYR A 413 15.55 -20.01 -5.26
CA TYR A 413 16.41 -19.42 -4.23
C TYR A 413 15.97 -19.78 -2.80
N TYR A 414 14.65 -19.77 -2.53
CA TYR A 414 14.11 -20.16 -1.23
C TYR A 414 14.42 -21.61 -0.89
N GLY A 415 14.32 -22.53 -1.87
CA GLY A 415 14.68 -23.94 -1.71
C GLY A 415 16.16 -24.11 -1.35
N GLU A 416 17.05 -23.50 -2.14
CA GLU A 416 18.50 -23.52 -1.90
C GLU A 416 18.87 -22.98 -0.52
N LEU A 417 18.34 -21.81 -0.15
CA LEU A 417 18.60 -21.19 1.15
C LEU A 417 18.07 -22.06 2.30
N ARG A 418 16.87 -22.61 2.16
CA ARG A 418 16.27 -23.48 3.18
C ARG A 418 17.12 -24.73 3.41
N GLU A 419 17.58 -25.39 2.36
CA GLU A 419 18.46 -26.56 2.46
C GLU A 419 19.79 -26.21 3.12
N ALA A 420 20.40 -25.09 2.73
CA ALA A 420 21.64 -24.60 3.34
C ALA A 420 21.45 -24.33 4.85
N LYS A 421 20.39 -23.63 5.24
CA LYS A 421 20.08 -23.32 6.65
C LYS A 421 19.87 -24.57 7.50
N ILE A 422 19.15 -25.56 6.97
CA ILE A 422 18.94 -26.85 7.65
C ILE A 422 20.27 -27.59 7.81
N LYS A 423 21.10 -27.61 6.76
CA LYS A 423 22.43 -28.22 6.78
C LYS A 423 23.37 -27.56 7.81
N ASP A 424 23.23 -26.25 7.99
CA ASP A 424 23.97 -25.47 9.01
C ASP A 424 23.41 -25.64 10.43
N GLY A 425 22.38 -26.48 10.61
CA GLY A 425 21.80 -26.80 11.92
C GLY A 425 20.64 -25.91 12.36
N ASP A 426 20.20 -24.95 11.54
CA ASP A 426 19.01 -24.14 11.83
C ASP A 426 17.73 -24.92 11.50
N VAL A 427 17.36 -25.81 12.43
CA VAL A 427 16.18 -26.66 12.33
C VAL A 427 14.87 -25.88 12.22
N SER A 428 14.86 -24.57 12.56
CA SER A 428 13.66 -23.74 12.47
C SER A 428 13.13 -23.62 11.03
N TRP A 429 13.99 -23.81 10.03
CA TRP A 429 13.63 -23.78 8.61
C TRP A 429 12.92 -25.06 8.11
N SER A 430 13.07 -26.18 8.83
CA SER A 430 12.48 -27.46 8.42
C SER A 430 10.95 -27.44 8.48
N ALA A 431 10.39 -26.75 9.47
CA ALA A 431 8.95 -26.71 9.74
C ALA A 431 8.19 -25.63 8.96
N ILE A 432 8.88 -24.76 8.20
CA ILE A 432 8.27 -23.61 7.55
C ILE A 432 7.78 -23.97 6.15
N PRO A 433 6.47 -23.83 5.87
CA PRO A 433 5.95 -24.01 4.52
C PRO A 433 6.54 -22.97 3.57
N ASN A 434 6.50 -23.29 2.28
CA ASN A 434 6.83 -22.34 1.23
C ASN A 434 5.94 -21.07 1.36
N PRO A 435 6.48 -19.85 1.13
CA PRO A 435 5.72 -18.60 1.20
C PRO A 435 4.42 -18.55 0.39
N TYR A 436 4.31 -19.34 -0.68
CA TYR A 436 3.12 -19.39 -1.53
C TYR A 436 2.04 -20.37 -1.02
N GLU A 437 2.46 -21.37 -0.27
CA GLU A 437 1.62 -22.46 0.22
C GLU A 437 1.15 -22.25 1.67
N ILE A 438 1.80 -21.34 2.39
CA ILE A 438 1.51 -21.05 3.80
C ILE A 438 0.06 -20.60 4.01
N LYS A 439 -0.57 -21.23 5.00
CA LYS A 439 -1.92 -20.93 5.49
C LYS A 439 -1.84 -20.44 6.94
N SER A 440 -2.85 -19.68 7.36
CA SER A 440 -2.96 -19.23 8.76
C SER A 440 -3.08 -20.40 9.75
N SER A 441 -3.58 -21.56 9.32
CA SER A 441 -3.61 -22.79 10.13
C SER A 441 -2.22 -23.29 10.49
N ASP A 442 -1.28 -23.18 9.56
CA ASP A 442 0.05 -23.78 9.68
C ASP A 442 0.89 -23.09 10.75
N MET A 443 0.56 -21.82 11.03
CA MET A 443 1.29 -20.97 11.97
C MET A 443 0.51 -20.66 13.25
N ARG A 444 -0.66 -21.28 13.48
CA ARG A 444 -1.54 -20.92 14.61
C ARG A 444 -0.85 -21.10 15.97
N ALA A 445 -0.11 -22.19 16.16
CA ALA A 445 0.62 -22.45 17.40
C ALA A 445 1.70 -21.38 17.64
N ARG A 446 2.54 -21.13 16.63
CA ARG A 446 3.59 -20.10 16.67
C ARG A 446 3.02 -18.69 16.91
N VAL A 447 1.88 -18.35 16.33
CA VAL A 447 1.17 -17.09 16.62
C VAL A 447 0.78 -17.00 18.10
N GLY A 448 0.23 -18.07 18.68
CA GLY A 448 -0.14 -18.09 20.10
C GLY A 448 1.06 -17.93 21.03
N GLU A 449 2.16 -18.62 20.73
CA GLU A 449 3.43 -18.56 21.49
C GLU A 449 4.05 -17.15 21.41
N VAL A 450 4.24 -16.61 20.21
CA VAL A 450 4.81 -15.28 19.99
C VAL A 450 3.93 -14.21 20.64
N TRP A 451 2.61 -14.33 20.55
CA TRP A 451 1.68 -13.39 21.20
C TRP A 451 1.81 -13.41 22.73
N ALA A 452 1.87 -14.61 23.32
CA ALA A 452 2.04 -14.76 24.76
C ALA A 452 3.38 -14.18 25.24
N GLU A 453 4.47 -14.45 24.50
CA GLU A 453 5.80 -13.90 24.78
C GLU A 453 5.80 -12.36 24.69
N GLN A 454 5.20 -11.80 23.63
CA GLN A 454 5.06 -10.35 23.48
C GLN A 454 4.30 -9.72 24.63
N LYS A 455 3.16 -10.30 25.03
CA LYS A 455 2.37 -9.79 26.17
C LYS A 455 3.14 -9.90 27.49
N ALA A 456 3.89 -10.98 27.71
CA ALA A 456 4.75 -11.12 28.88
C ALA A 456 5.85 -10.05 28.94
N LYS A 457 6.34 -9.59 27.78
CA LYS A 457 7.32 -8.49 27.64
C LYS A 457 6.70 -7.10 27.68
N GLY A 458 5.40 -6.98 27.94
CA GLY A 458 4.71 -5.68 27.95
C GLY A 458 4.57 -5.05 26.57
N PHE A 459 4.61 -5.83 25.49
CA PHE A 459 4.41 -5.31 24.14
C PHE A 459 2.98 -4.75 24.00
N GLU A 460 2.91 -3.46 23.66
CA GLU A 460 1.66 -2.76 23.36
C GLU A 460 1.50 -2.57 21.85
N GLN A 461 0.34 -2.95 21.32
CA GLN A 461 -0.04 -2.68 19.93
C GLN A 461 -0.21 -1.17 19.71
N SER A 462 -0.05 -0.68 18.48
CA SER A 462 -0.32 0.74 18.18
C SER A 462 -1.72 1.18 18.59
N SER A 463 -2.72 0.30 18.42
CA SER A 463 -4.10 0.58 18.82
C SER A 463 -4.29 0.74 20.33
N GLU A 464 -3.56 -0.03 21.12
CA GLU A 464 -3.58 0.05 22.58
C GLU A 464 -2.93 1.37 23.04
N LYS A 465 -1.81 1.76 22.42
CA LYS A 465 -1.13 3.03 22.69
C LYS A 465 -2.03 4.24 22.40
N MET A 466 -2.72 4.25 21.25
CA MET A 466 -3.62 5.35 20.91
C MET A 466 -4.87 5.38 21.78
N ALA A 467 -5.47 4.24 22.11
CA ALA A 467 -6.61 4.19 23.04
C ALA A 467 -6.24 4.68 24.44
N ARG A 468 -4.98 4.55 24.87
CA ARG A 468 -4.48 5.20 26.10
C ARG A 468 -4.39 6.71 25.93
N GLN A 469 -3.86 7.18 24.80
CA GLN A 469 -3.77 8.60 24.48
C GLN A 469 -5.14 9.29 24.42
N GLU A 470 -6.12 8.70 23.73
CA GLU A 470 -7.48 9.22 23.60
C GLU A 470 -8.21 9.33 24.95
N ARG A 471 -7.92 8.44 25.89
CA ARG A 471 -8.47 8.48 27.25
C ARG A 471 -7.80 9.51 28.16
N GLY A 472 -6.88 10.34 27.63
CA GLY A 472 -6.11 11.30 28.42
C GLY A 472 -5.16 10.65 29.42
N MET A 473 -4.86 9.36 29.25
CA MET A 473 -3.96 8.61 30.12
C MET A 473 -2.49 8.72 29.70
N PHE A 474 -2.17 9.60 28.75
CA PHE A 474 -0.80 10.07 28.52
C PHE A 474 -0.64 11.40 29.24
N THR A 475 -0.11 11.32 30.45
CA THR A 475 0.28 12.51 31.20
C THR A 475 1.57 13.09 30.63
N GLN A 476 1.84 14.36 30.91
CA GLN A 476 3.12 14.98 30.58
C GLN A 476 4.32 14.25 31.24
N ALA A 477 4.07 13.47 32.30
CA ALA A 477 5.06 12.62 32.95
C ALA A 477 5.43 11.39 32.11
N ASP A 478 4.46 10.73 31.48
CA ASP A 478 4.72 9.58 30.59
C ASP A 478 5.60 9.98 29.40
N PHE A 479 5.40 11.19 28.88
CA PHE A 479 6.24 11.72 27.79
C PHE A 479 7.68 11.99 28.27
N LYS A 480 7.85 12.53 29.49
CA LYS A 480 9.17 12.75 30.10
C LYS A 480 9.89 11.45 30.42
N GLU A 481 9.16 10.43 30.87
CA GLU A 481 9.71 9.12 31.21
C GLU A 481 10.12 8.34 29.94
N ALA A 482 9.29 8.37 28.90
CA ALA A 482 9.64 7.83 27.59
C ALA A 482 10.89 8.54 27.00
N PHE A 483 10.95 9.87 27.07
CA PHE A 483 12.11 10.63 26.58
C PHE A 483 13.40 10.33 27.37
N LYS A 484 13.30 10.21 28.70
CA LYS A 484 14.42 9.77 29.55
C LYS A 484 14.88 8.35 29.25
N SER A 485 13.95 7.42 29.02
CA SER A 485 14.28 6.02 28.69
C SER A 485 15.05 5.88 27.37
N LEU A 486 14.91 6.87 26.48
CA LEU A 486 15.64 6.98 25.22
C LEU A 486 16.97 7.76 25.35
N GLY A 487 17.40 8.07 26.57
CA GLY A 487 18.66 8.78 26.83
C GLY A 487 18.61 10.29 26.57
N GLY A 488 17.42 10.85 26.35
CA GLY A 488 17.26 12.29 26.17
C GLY A 488 17.25 13.04 27.50
N THR A 489 18.07 14.07 27.63
CA THR A 489 17.90 15.13 28.64
C THR A 489 17.01 16.22 28.06
N LEU A 490 15.86 16.45 28.69
CA LEU A 490 14.95 17.57 28.38
C LEU A 490 15.47 18.88 28.95
#